data_AF-G3RBP0-F1
#
_entry.id   AF-G3RBP0-F1
#
_cell.length_a   1.000
_cell.length_b   1.000
_cell.length_c   1.000
_cell.angle_alpha   90.00
_cell.angle_beta   90.00
_cell.angle_gamma   90.00
#
_symmetry.space_group_name_H-M   'P 1'
#
loop_
_entity.id
_entity.type
_entity.pdbx_description
1 polymer ?
#
loop_
_entity_poly.entity_id
_entity_poly.type
_entity_poly.pdbx_seq_one_letter_code
_entity_poly.pdbx_strand_id
1 'polypeptide(L)'
;MPFFGNTFSPKKTPPRKSASLSNLHSLDRSTREVELGLEYGSPTMNLAGQSLKFENGQWIAETGVSGGVDRREVQRLRRRNQQLEEENNLLRLKVDILLDMLSESTAESHLMEKELDELRISRKRK
;
A
#
# COMPACT_ATOMS: atom_id res chain seq x y z
N MET A 1 -75.62 -22.74 -2.18
CA MET A 1 -74.68 -21.61 -2.30
C MET A 1 -73.38 -22.15 -2.89
N PRO A 2 -72.99 -21.79 -4.12
CA PRO A 2 -71.68 -22.10 -4.65
C PRO A 2 -70.74 -20.91 -4.38
N PHE A 3 -69.63 -21.10 -3.65
CA PHE A 3 -68.58 -20.07 -3.56
C PHE A 3 -67.18 -20.68 -3.59
N PHE A 4 -66.84 -21.18 -4.79
CA PHE A 4 -65.51 -21.06 -5.42
C PHE A 4 -64.27 -21.26 -4.53
N GLY A 5 -63.99 -22.52 -4.18
CA GLY A 5 -62.60 -22.95 -3.98
C GLY A 5 -61.97 -23.27 -5.34
N ASN A 6 -61.70 -22.27 -6.18
CA ASN A 6 -60.80 -22.48 -7.31
C ASN A 6 -59.38 -22.62 -6.74
N THR A 7 -59.03 -23.83 -6.30
CA THR A 7 -57.66 -24.15 -5.91
C THR A 7 -56.82 -23.90 -7.15
N PHE A 8 -56.08 -22.79 -7.14
CA PHE A 8 -55.11 -22.44 -8.17
C PHE A 8 -54.24 -23.68 -8.40
N SER A 9 -54.55 -24.38 -9.49
CA SER A 9 -53.91 -25.61 -9.92
C SER A 9 -53.21 -25.26 -11.22
N PRO A 10 -52.15 -24.42 -11.15
CA PRO A 10 -51.47 -23.96 -12.33
C PRO A 10 -51.05 -25.20 -13.13
N LYS A 11 -51.46 -25.23 -14.40
CA LYS A 11 -51.06 -26.29 -15.32
C LYS A 11 -49.54 -26.43 -15.24
N LYS A 12 -49.06 -27.68 -15.19
CA LYS A 12 -47.62 -27.95 -15.20
C LYS A 12 -47.00 -27.19 -16.37
N THR A 13 -46.00 -26.38 -16.07
CA THR A 13 -45.31 -25.58 -17.08
C THR A 13 -44.80 -26.51 -18.17
N PRO A 14 -45.05 -26.20 -19.46
CA PRO A 14 -44.53 -27.01 -20.55
C PRO A 14 -43.01 -27.15 -20.43
N PRO A 15 -42.44 -28.32 -20.78
CA PRO A 15 -40.99 -28.49 -20.82
C PRO A 15 -40.35 -27.38 -21.66
N ARG A 16 -39.32 -26.71 -21.11
CA ARG A 16 -38.57 -25.71 -21.87
C ARG A 16 -37.95 -26.37 -23.10
N LYS A 17 -38.17 -25.77 -24.27
CA LYS A 17 -37.63 -26.26 -25.56
C LYS A 17 -36.12 -26.09 -25.69
N SER A 18 -35.53 -25.17 -24.91
CA SER A 18 -34.08 -25.00 -24.79
C SER A 18 -33.62 -25.60 -23.46
N ALA A 19 -32.71 -26.56 -23.53
CA ALA A 19 -31.93 -26.94 -22.37
C ALA A 19 -31.17 -25.71 -21.86
N SER A 20 -31.01 -25.59 -20.54
CA SER A 20 -30.13 -24.58 -19.98
C SER A 20 -28.74 -24.78 -20.60
N LEU A 21 -28.10 -23.73 -21.10
CA LEU A 21 -26.68 -23.78 -21.51
C LEU A 21 -25.76 -24.07 -20.30
N SER A 22 -26.31 -24.09 -19.08
CA SER A 22 -25.60 -24.58 -17.92
C SER A 22 -25.42 -26.09 -17.98
N ASN A 23 -24.20 -26.54 -18.18
CA ASN A 23 -23.77 -27.94 -17.98
C ASN A 23 -23.81 -28.37 -16.50
N LEU A 24 -24.47 -27.60 -15.63
CA LEU A 24 -24.56 -27.86 -14.19
C LEU A 24 -25.17 -29.22 -13.85
N HIS A 25 -26.11 -29.69 -14.69
CA HIS A 25 -26.75 -30.99 -14.52
C HIS A 25 -25.90 -32.18 -15.01
N SER A 26 -24.90 -31.93 -15.85
CA SER A 26 -23.96 -32.95 -16.33
C SER A 26 -22.69 -33.06 -15.49
N LEU A 27 -22.43 -32.07 -14.62
CA LEU A 27 -21.34 -32.17 -13.65
C LEU A 27 -21.69 -33.22 -12.59
N ASP A 28 -20.75 -34.10 -12.32
CA ASP A 28 -20.81 -34.99 -11.18
C ASP A 28 -20.80 -34.20 -9.86
N ARG A 29 -21.27 -34.85 -8.80
CA ARG A 29 -21.43 -34.22 -7.49
C ARG A 29 -20.12 -33.61 -6.97
N SER A 30 -19.01 -34.32 -7.12
CA SER A 30 -17.68 -33.87 -6.66
C SER A 30 -17.22 -32.61 -7.39
N THR A 31 -17.26 -32.59 -8.72
CA THR A 31 -16.84 -31.41 -9.49
C THR A 31 -17.73 -30.21 -9.18
N ARG A 32 -19.03 -30.42 -9.00
CA ARG A 32 -19.96 -29.34 -8.61
C ARG A 32 -19.65 -28.76 -7.23
N GLU A 33 -19.29 -29.61 -6.26
CA GLU A 33 -18.90 -29.18 -4.91
C GLU A 33 -17.59 -28.40 -4.91
N VAL A 34 -16.63 -28.73 -5.79
CA VAL A 34 -15.36 -28.01 -5.92
C VAL A 34 -15.50 -26.67 -6.65
N GLU A 35 -16.21 -26.62 -7.77
CA GLU A 35 -16.29 -25.42 -8.59
C GLU A 35 -17.33 -24.40 -8.10
N LEU A 36 -18.43 -24.89 -7.54
CA LEU A 36 -19.61 -24.07 -7.20
C LEU A 36 -20.07 -24.28 -5.76
N GLY A 37 -19.27 -24.97 -4.94
CA GLY A 37 -19.54 -25.14 -3.53
C GLY A 37 -19.34 -23.87 -2.72
N LEU A 38 -19.75 -23.92 -1.46
CA LEU A 38 -19.57 -22.83 -0.50
C LEU A 38 -18.13 -22.79 0.08
N GLU A 39 -17.33 -23.83 -0.17
CA GLU A 39 -15.95 -23.96 0.27
C GLU A 39 -14.98 -23.32 -0.76
N TYR A 40 -15.15 -22.02 -1.04
CA TYR A 40 -14.38 -21.31 -2.07
C TYR A 40 -12.98 -20.85 -1.61
N GLY A 41 -12.61 -21.08 -0.34
CA GLY A 41 -11.31 -20.69 0.22
C GLY A 41 -11.01 -19.19 0.12
N SER A 42 -9.72 -18.83 0.18
CA SER A 42 -9.30 -17.45 -0.12
C SER A 42 -9.42 -17.19 -1.63
N PRO A 43 -9.93 -16.01 -2.06
CA PRO A 43 -10.02 -15.68 -3.48
C PRO A 43 -8.66 -15.82 -4.19
N THR A 44 -8.65 -16.46 -5.35
CA THR A 44 -7.48 -16.59 -6.21
C THR A 44 -7.76 -16.03 -7.61
N MET A 45 -6.72 -15.54 -8.30
CA MET A 45 -6.83 -14.95 -9.64
C MET A 45 -5.64 -15.38 -10.49
N ASN A 46 -5.92 -15.89 -11.69
CA ASN A 46 -4.90 -16.16 -12.70
C ASN A 46 -4.89 -15.03 -13.73
N LEU A 47 -3.85 -14.19 -13.72
CA LEU A 47 -3.71 -13.08 -14.66
C LEU A 47 -2.32 -13.13 -15.32
N ALA A 48 -2.28 -13.11 -16.65
CA ALA A 48 -1.04 -13.15 -17.43
C ALA A 48 -0.09 -14.31 -17.05
N GLY A 49 -0.64 -15.48 -16.70
CA GLY A 49 0.14 -16.65 -16.29
C GLY A 49 0.67 -16.59 -14.84
N GLN A 50 0.26 -15.60 -14.05
CA GLN A 50 0.55 -15.50 -12.62
C GLN A 50 -0.68 -15.89 -11.81
N SER A 51 -0.51 -16.82 -10.87
CA SER A 51 -1.50 -17.11 -9.83
C SER A 51 -1.33 -16.11 -8.69
N LEU A 52 -2.42 -15.45 -8.29
CA LEU A 52 -2.48 -14.46 -7.22
C LEU A 52 -3.49 -14.95 -6.16
N LYS A 53 -3.14 -14.83 -4.89
CA LYS A 53 -4.01 -15.14 -3.75
C LYS A 53 -4.34 -13.85 -2.99
N PHE A 54 -5.60 -13.68 -2.62
CA PHE A 54 -6.01 -12.55 -1.79
C PHE A 54 -5.79 -12.87 -0.30
N GLU A 55 -4.92 -12.09 0.35
CA GLU A 55 -4.56 -12.25 1.75
C GLU A 55 -4.33 -10.87 2.39
N ASN A 56 -4.87 -10.64 3.59
CA ASN A 56 -4.74 -9.39 4.34
C ASN A 56 -5.12 -8.11 3.54
N GLY A 57 -6.10 -8.19 2.65
CA GLY A 57 -6.55 -7.04 1.86
C GLY A 57 -5.73 -6.77 0.58
N GLN A 58 -4.78 -7.64 0.24
CA GLN A 58 -3.88 -7.47 -0.90
C GLN A 58 -3.83 -8.74 -1.76
N TRP A 59 -3.61 -8.57 -3.06
CA TRP A 59 -3.33 -9.68 -3.98
C TRP A 59 -1.83 -9.99 -3.94
N ILE A 60 -1.48 -11.21 -3.52
CA ILE A 60 -0.11 -11.69 -3.38
C ILE A 60 0.15 -12.75 -4.43
N ALA A 61 1.22 -12.63 -5.20
CA ALA A 61 1.59 -13.65 -6.18
C ALA A 61 1.96 -14.96 -5.49
N GLU A 62 1.33 -16.05 -5.90
CA GLU A 62 1.68 -17.39 -5.48
C GLU A 62 3.09 -17.67 -5.99
N THR A 63 3.99 -17.98 -5.05
CA THR A 63 5.45 -18.00 -5.26
C THR A 63 5.82 -19.05 -6.31
N GLY A 64 5.81 -18.69 -7.59
CA GLY A 64 6.04 -19.63 -8.68
C GLY A 64 6.81 -19.07 -9.87
N VAL A 65 6.44 -17.90 -10.40
CA VAL A 65 7.02 -17.46 -11.71
C VAL A 65 7.39 -15.97 -11.78
N SER A 66 6.90 -15.11 -10.87
CA SER A 66 7.07 -13.64 -11.01
C SER A 66 7.57 -12.90 -9.77
N GLY A 67 7.79 -13.59 -8.65
CA GLY A 67 8.28 -12.99 -7.40
C GLY A 67 9.75 -12.52 -7.42
N GLY A 68 10.47 -12.70 -8.53
CA GLY A 68 11.88 -12.30 -8.66
C GLY A 68 12.09 -10.83 -9.04
N VAL A 69 11.21 -10.24 -9.85
CA VAL A 69 11.35 -8.86 -10.33
C VAL A 69 10.91 -7.88 -9.25
N ASP A 70 9.74 -8.12 -8.65
CA ASP A 70 9.20 -7.29 -7.56
C ASP A 70 10.11 -7.33 -6.32
N ARG A 71 10.62 -8.50 -5.93
CA ARG A 71 11.54 -8.61 -4.78
C ARG A 71 12.88 -7.89 -5.00
N ARG A 72 13.43 -7.91 -6.22
CA ARG A 72 14.66 -7.18 -6.55
C ARG A 72 14.44 -5.67 -6.58
N GLU A 73 13.32 -5.22 -7.13
CA GLU A 73 12.96 -3.81 -7.14
C GLU A 73 12.68 -3.29 -5.73
N VAL A 74 11.93 -4.03 -4.92
CA VAL A 74 11.70 -3.73 -3.51
C VAL A 74 13.02 -3.66 -2.72
N GLN A 75 13.96 -4.58 -2.95
CA GLN A 75 15.28 -4.51 -2.31
C GLN A 75 16.08 -3.27 -2.75
N ARG A 76 16.05 -2.93 -4.04
CA ARG A 76 16.70 -1.73 -4.57
C ARG A 76 16.11 -0.45 -3.96
N LEU A 77 14.78 -0.37 -3.90
CA LEU A 77 14.06 0.76 -3.31
C LEU A 77 14.37 0.89 -1.81
N ARG A 78 14.41 -0.21 -1.07
CA ARG A 78 14.81 -0.20 0.35
C ARG A 78 16.22 0.34 0.56
N ARG A 79 17.19 -0.10 -0.24
CA ARG A 79 18.57 0.42 -0.17
C ARG A 79 18.62 1.91 -0.50
N ARG A 80 17.90 2.34 -1.53
CA ARG A 80 17.87 3.76 -1.91
C ARG A 80 17.23 4.61 -0.82
N ASN A 81 16.16 4.13 -0.20
CA ASN A 81 15.49 4.84 0.88
C ASN A 81 16.40 4.98 2.11
N GLN A 82 17.10 3.90 2.49
CA GLN A 82 18.09 3.94 3.57
C GLN A 82 19.22 4.96 3.29
N GLN A 83 19.76 4.99 2.08
CA GLN A 83 20.77 5.99 1.70
C GLN A 83 20.23 7.42 1.79
N LEU A 84 19.00 7.65 1.34
CA LEU A 84 18.36 8.96 1.41
C LEU A 84 18.10 9.39 2.86
N GLU A 85 17.73 8.46 3.73
CA GLU A 85 17.56 8.72 5.17
C GLU A 85 18.91 9.09 5.83
N GLU A 86 19.98 8.36 5.51
CA GLU A 86 21.34 8.66 5.99
C GLU A 86 21.83 10.03 5.50
N GLU A 87 21.65 10.34 4.21
CA GLU A 87 21.95 11.66 3.64
C GLU A 87 21.14 12.76 4.32
N ASN A 88 19.84 12.54 4.56
CA ASN A 88 18.98 13.51 5.21
C ASN A 88 19.45 13.80 6.65
N ASN A 89 19.78 12.76 7.41
CA ASN A 89 20.30 12.90 8.77
C ASN A 89 21.64 13.64 8.79
N LEU A 90 22.55 13.32 7.86
CA LEU A 90 23.83 14.03 7.73
C LEU A 90 23.62 15.51 7.37
N LEU A 91 22.69 15.81 6.46
CA LEU A 91 22.39 17.19 6.07
C LEU A 91 21.81 17.98 7.25
N ARG A 92 20.93 17.38 8.05
CA ARG A 92 20.42 18.00 9.29
C ARG A 92 21.54 18.34 10.26
N LEU A 93 22.42 17.37 10.56
CA LEU A 93 23.59 17.60 11.43
C LEU A 93 24.50 18.73 10.91
N LYS A 94 24.73 18.79 9.59
CA LYS A 94 25.54 19.88 9.00
C LYS A 94 24.88 21.24 9.18
N VAL A 95 23.56 21.32 9.02
CA VAL A 95 22.82 22.58 9.23
C VAL A 95 22.94 23.01 10.70
N ASP A 96 22.76 22.10 11.64
CA ASP A 96 22.87 22.41 13.07
C ASP A 96 24.27 22.94 13.43
N ILE A 97 25.33 22.25 13.00
CA ILE A 97 26.71 22.70 13.23
C ILE A 97 26.99 24.06 12.58
N LEU A 98 26.49 24.30 11.36
CA LEU A 98 26.65 25.58 10.69
C LEU A 98 25.93 26.71 11.43
N LEU A 99 24.75 26.44 12.00
CA LEU A 99 24.04 27.42 12.82
C LEU A 99 24.77 27.72 14.12
N ASP A 100 25.36 26.72 14.76
CA ASP A 100 26.18 26.90 15.96
C ASP A 100 27.41 27.78 15.66
N MET A 101 28.15 27.46 14.60
CA MET A 101 29.33 28.25 14.18
C MET A 101 28.95 29.68 13.80
N LEU A 102 27.82 29.88 13.11
CA LEU A 102 27.33 31.21 12.76
C LEU A 102 26.95 32.02 14.01
N SER A 103 26.32 31.35 14.98
CA SER A 103 25.93 31.96 16.25
C SER A 103 27.15 32.37 17.08
N GLU A 104 28.17 31.50 17.15
CA GLU A 104 29.45 31.78 17.80
C GLU A 104 30.17 32.96 17.16
N SER A 105 30.32 32.95 15.82
CA SER A 105 30.95 34.05 15.10
C SER A 105 30.20 35.38 15.26
N THR A 106 28.87 35.33 15.30
CA THR A 106 28.05 36.53 15.54
C THR A 106 28.25 37.07 16.95
N ALA A 107 28.32 36.19 17.96
CA ALA A 107 28.59 36.58 19.35
C ALA A 107 29.99 37.19 19.50
N GLU A 108 31.02 36.58 18.91
CA GLU A 108 32.38 37.13 18.89
C GLU A 108 32.45 38.50 18.24
N SER A 109 31.78 38.68 17.08
CA SER A 109 31.72 39.97 16.39
C SER A 109 31.10 41.05 17.28
N HIS A 110 30.01 40.75 17.98
CA HIS A 110 29.38 41.70 18.89
C HIS A 110 30.25 42.05 20.11
N LEU A 111 31.02 41.08 20.62
CA LEU A 111 31.98 41.34 21.69
C LEU A 111 33.11 42.27 21.22
N MET A 112 33.69 42.01 20.05
CA MET A 112 34.74 42.86 19.47
C MET A 112 34.23 44.28 19.17
N GLU A 113 33.00 44.42 18.65
CA GLU A 113 32.38 45.72 18.40
C GLU A 113 32.22 46.53 19.70
N LYS A 114 31.76 45.88 20.77
CA LYS A 114 31.62 46.50 22.09
C LYS A 114 32.96 46.96 22.66
N GLU A 115 34.00 46.12 22.58
CA GLU A 115 35.35 46.47 23.03
C GLU A 115 35.91 47.68 22.27
N LEU A 116 35.71 47.73 20.95
CA LEU A 116 36.12 48.87 20.12
C LEU A 116 35.41 50.15 20.53
N ASP A 117 34.12 50.09 20.83
CA ASP A 117 33.36 51.26 21.28
C ASP A 117 33.78 51.73 22.67
N GLU A 118 34.07 50.82 23.60
CA GLU A 118 34.64 51.16 24.91
C GLU A 118 36.02 51.84 24.78
N LEU A 119 36.89 51.33 23.89
CA LEU A 119 38.18 51.95 23.58
C LEU A 119 38.03 53.33 22.93
N ARG A 120 37.05 53.53 22.06
CA ARG A 120 36.73 54.84 21.47
C ARG A 120 36.24 55.83 22.52
N ILE A 121 35.38 55.40 23.44
CA ILE A 121 34.90 56.23 24.56
C ILE A 121 36.05 56.62 25.49
N SER A 122 36.91 55.67 25.87
CA SER A 122 38.05 55.94 26.76
C SER A 122 39.05 56.91 26.13
N ARG A 123 39.34 56.80 24.84
CA ARG A 123 40.19 57.78 24.11
C ARG A 123 39.60 59.18 24.07
N LYS A 124 38.27 59.33 23.96
CA LYS A 124 37.61 60.66 23.96
C LYS A 124 37.58 61.34 25.34
N ARG A 125 37.77 60.58 26.42
CA ARG A 125 37.76 61.09 27.80
C ARG A 125 39.14 61.49 28.33
N LYS A 126 40.21 61.18 27.61
CA LYS A 126 41.59 61.64 27.86
C LYS A 126 41.90 62.85 27.01
#